data_AF-A0A2A5E141-F1
#
_entry.id   AF-A0A2A5E141-F1
#
_cell.length_a   1.000
_cell.length_b   1.000
_cell.length_c   1.000
_cell.angle_alpha   90.00
_cell.angle_beta   90.00
_cell.angle_gamma   90.00
#
_symmetry.space_group_name_H-M   'P 1'
#
loop_
_entity.id
_entity.type
_entity.pdbx_description
1 polymer ?
#
loop_
_entity_poly.entity_id
_entity_poly.type
_entity_poly.pdbx_seq_one_letter_code
_entity_poly.pdbx_strand_id
1 'polypeptide(L)' 'MGTGQANQLKTRHAELETIIHKENRRPLPDELYLHKLKSEKLRVKDALTKDALTRIEP' A
#
# COMPACT_ATOMS: atom_id res chain seq x y z
N MET A 1 -5.45 18.45 14.62
CA MET A 1 -5.52 18.25 13.16
C MET A 1 -4.17 17.72 12.69
N GLY A 2 -3.92 16.40 12.67
CA GLY A 2 -2.55 15.95 12.42
C GLY A 2 -2.39 14.49 12.06
N THR A 3 -2.72 14.14 10.81
CA THR A 3 -2.25 12.93 10.09
C THR A 3 -2.63 12.96 8.59
N GLY A 4 -2.44 14.09 7.90
CA GLY A 4 -2.72 14.17 6.44
C GLY A 4 -1.93 13.15 5.62
N GLN A 5 -0.66 12.92 6.00
CA GLN A 5 0.25 11.98 5.33
C GLN A 5 -0.15 10.52 5.55
N ALA A 6 -0.42 10.11 6.79
CA ALA A 6 -0.87 8.75 7.09
C ALA A 6 -2.21 8.42 6.43
N ASN A 7 -3.12 9.40 6.28
CA ASN A 7 -4.38 9.19 5.57
C ASN A 7 -4.16 8.98 4.07
N GLN A 8 -3.27 9.76 3.44
CA GLN A 8 -2.88 9.57 2.03
C GLN A 8 -2.26 8.20 1.79
N LEU A 9 -1.33 7.78 2.66
CA LEU A 9 -0.68 6.47 2.55
C LEU A 9 -1.68 5.32 2.73
N LYS A 10 -2.65 5.46 3.64
CA LYS A 10 -3.76 4.49 3.81
C LYS A 10 -4.63 4.40 2.56
N THR A 11 -5.00 5.53 1.97
CA THR A 11 -5.78 5.56 0.71
C THR A 11 -5.01 4.84 -0.41
N ARG A 12 -3.73 5.18 -0.63
CA ARG A 12 -2.89 4.51 -1.63
C ARG A 12 -2.78 3.01 -1.39
N HIS A 13 -2.63 2.58 -0.13
CA HIS A 13 -2.59 1.17 0.21
C HIS A 13 -3.92 0.47 -0.15
N ALA A 14 -5.07 1.08 0.17
CA ALA A 14 -6.39 0.54 -0.15
C ALA A 14 -6.65 0.47 -1.67
N GLU A 15 -6.17 1.45 -2.43
CA GLU A 15 -6.23 1.45 -3.89
C GLU A 15 -5.40 0.29 -4.48
N LEU A 16 -4.16 0.13 -4.04
CA LEU A 16 -3.28 -0.97 -4.48
C LEU A 16 -3.89 -2.34 -4.18
N GLU A 17 -4.47 -2.54 -2.98
CA GLU A 17 -5.20 -3.76 -2.63
C GLU A 17 -6.37 -4.04 -3.57
N THR A 18 -7.13 -3.00 -3.90
CA THR A 18 -8.29 -3.11 -4.80
C THR A 18 -7.84 -3.52 -6.21
N ILE A 19 -6.75 -2.93 -6.71
CA ILE A 19 -6.19 -3.25 -8.03
C ILE A 19 -5.67 -4.69 -8.04
N ILE A 20 -4.91 -5.12 -7.02
CA ILE A 20 -4.43 -6.50 -6.87
C ILE A 20 -5.60 -7.48 -6.87
N HIS A 21 -6.66 -7.18 -6.11
CA HIS A 21 -7.82 -8.07 -6.00
C HIS A 21 -8.61 -8.17 -7.31
N LYS A 22 -8.73 -7.06 -8.05
CA LYS A 22 -9.33 -7.05 -9.39
C LYS A 22 -8.51 -7.86 -10.37
N GLU A 23 -7.19 -7.66 -10.40
CA GLU A 23 -6.29 -8.37 -11.31
C GLU A 23 -6.25 -9.87 -11.00
N ASN A 24 -6.21 -10.26 -9.73
CA ASN A 24 -6.22 -11.66 -9.30
C ASN A 24 -7.55 -12.39 -9.59
N ARG A 25 -8.64 -11.64 -9.84
CA ARG A 25 -9.92 -12.20 -10.29
C ARG A 25 -10.01 -12.35 -11.81
N ARG A 26 -9.04 -11.84 -12.56
CA ARG A 26 -9.03 -12.00 -14.02
C ARG A 26 -8.64 -13.45 -14.34
N PRO A 27 -9.22 -14.04 -15.40
CA PRO A 27 -8.91 -15.41 -15.80
C PRO A 27 -7.47 -15.60 -16.28
N LEU A 28 -6.83 -14.54 -16.78
CA LEU A 28 -5.38 -14.45 -16.97
C LEU A 28 -4.85 -13.26 -16.15
N PRO A 29 -4.43 -13.48 -14.90
CA PRO A 29 -3.79 -12.44 -14.12
C PRO A 29 -2.39 -12.15 -14.67
N ASP A 30 -2.04 -10.88 -14.85
CA ASP A 30 -0.66 -10.50 -15.13
C ASP A 30 0.18 -10.63 -13.85
N GLU A 31 0.93 -11.72 -13.74
CA GLU A 31 1.78 -12.01 -12.58
C GLU A 31 2.87 -10.97 -12.36
N LEU A 32 3.45 -10.40 -13.44
CA LEU A 32 4.45 -9.33 -13.33
C LEU A 32 3.82 -8.06 -12.78
N TYR A 33 2.62 -7.72 -13.25
CA TYR A 33 1.87 -6.57 -12.76
C TYR A 33 1.44 -6.78 -11.29
N LEU A 34 0.93 -7.95 -10.93
CA LEU A 34 0.63 -8.34 -9.55
C LEU A 34 1.86 -8.27 -8.64
N HIS A 35 3.02 -8.74 -9.12
CA HIS A 35 4.27 -8.70 -8.36
C HIS A 35 4.73 -7.26 -8.11
N LYS A 36 4.62 -6.38 -9.12
CA LYS A 36 4.87 -4.94 -8.96
C LYS A 36 3.93 -4.32 -7.94
N LEU A 37 2.62 -4.56 -8.06
CA LEU A 37 1.61 -4.02 -7.14
C LEU A 37 1.82 -4.50 -5.68
N LYS A 38 2.14 -5.79 -5.48
CA LYS A 38 2.48 -6.32 -4.15
C LYS A 38 3.73 -5.65 -3.57
N SER A 39 4.74 -5.41 -4.41
CA SER A 39 5.98 -4.72 -4.00
C SER A 39 5.71 -3.25 -3.62
N GLU A 40 4.88 -2.54 -4.39
CA GLU A 40 4.46 -1.18 -4.07
C GLU A 40 3.62 -1.12 -2.80
N LYS A 41 2.67 -2.06 -2.62
CA LYS A 41 1.89 -2.20 -1.39
C LYS A 41 2.81 -2.39 -0.18
N LEU A 42 3.82 -3.25 -0.30
CA LEU A 42 4.79 -3.49 0.77
C LEU A 42 5.57 -2.22 1.12
N ARG A 43 6.00 -1.43 0.13
CA ARG A 43 6.67 -0.14 0.35
C ARG A 43 5.77 0.88 1.05
N VAL A 44 4.51 1.00 0.65
CA VAL A 44 3.55 1.91 1.30
C VAL A 44 3.27 1.48 2.73
N LYS A 45 3.15 0.17 2.97
CA LYS A 45 3.00 -0.38 4.33
C LYS A 45 4.25 -0.12 5.19
N ASP A 46 5.45 -0.27 4.63
CA ASP A 46 6.70 0.05 5.33
C ASP A 46 6.79 1.54 5.66
N ALA A 47 6.42 2.42 4.72
CA ALA A 47 6.37 3.86 4.93
C ALA A 47 5.35 4.26 6.03
N LEU A 48 4.17 3.62 6.05
CA LEU A 48 3.19 3.79 7.14
C LEU A 48 3.75 3.33 8.49
N THR A 49 4.48 2.22 8.49
CA THR A 49 5.07 1.66 9.71
C THR A 49 6.21 2.55 10.20
N LYS A 50 7.04 3.08 9.29
CA LYS A 50 8.08 4.05 9.59
C LYS A 50 7.49 5.34 10.11
N ASP A 51 6.51 5.95 9.44
CA ASP A 51 5.83 7.16 9.91
C ASP A 51 5.27 6.97 11.33
N ALA A 52 4.66 5.81 11.59
CA ALA A 52 4.19 5.44 12.92
C ALA A 52 5.32 5.25 13.95
N LEU A 53 6.46 4.63 13.56
CA LEU A 53 7.62 4.41 14.43
C LEU A 53 8.38 5.70 14.74
N THR A 54 8.62 6.56 13.74
CA THR A 54 9.28 7.88 13.93
C THR A 54 8.50 8.84 14.81
N ARG A 55 7.21 8.57 15.07
CA ARG A 55 6.39 9.38 15.98
C ARG A 55 6.51 8.96 17.45
N ILE A 56 7.20 7.85 17.73
CA ILE A 56 7.29 7.23 19.07
C ILE A 56 8.63 7.58 19.77
N GLU A 57 9.60 8.19 19.09
CA GLU A 57 10.84 8.65 19.74
C GLU A 57 10.69 10.09 20.30
N PRO A 58 10.86 10.29 21.62
CA PRO A 58 10.82 11.61 22.27
C PRO A 58 12.09 12.46 22.06
#